data_AF-A0A538PN60-F1
#
_entry.id   AF-A0A538PN60-F1
#
_cell.length_a   1.000
_cell.length_b   1.000
_cell.length_c   1.000
_cell.angle_alpha   90.00
_cell.angle_beta   90.00
_cell.angle_gamma   90.00
#
_symmetry.space_group_name_H-M   'P 1'
#
loop_
_entity.id
_entity.type
_entity.pdbx_description
1 polymer ?
#
loop_
_entity_poly.entity_id
_entity_poly.type
_entity_poly.pdbx_seq_one_letter_code
_entity_poly.pdbx_strand_id
1 'polypeptide(L)'
;MASTLRYVSCCLLASAAVAGCASDDSTEDTSTSEAALSSSEQTAFNFFVAKGLTKVQAAGVIGNLMQESSINPKAVQFGGGPGRGIAQWSVGGRWDTSRSDNVTWYANQHNESRGALHTQLAFIWYELTTFSGYGLGSLRAATTVTAAVTAFQDKYEICGQCDSSRRISFAQQALSAFGNRGAGCFSGTLNKEMPDNACVQSKFDHLWWQCDNGSWVDRWTDPEPCNGIHPL
;
A
#
# COMPACT_ATOMS: atom_id res chain seq x y z
N MET A 1 52.49 -27.94 -18.39
CA MET A 1 51.86 -26.66 -17.97
C MET A 1 52.89 -25.93 -17.13
N ALA A 2 53.40 -24.81 -17.62
CA ALA A 2 54.60 -24.15 -17.12
C ALA A 2 54.31 -23.16 -15.97
N SER A 3 55.33 -23.03 -15.13
CA SER A 3 55.41 -22.31 -13.86
C SER A 3 55.63 -20.79 -13.96
N THR A 4 55.45 -20.14 -12.80
CA THR A 4 56.23 -19.01 -12.22
C THR A 4 56.04 -17.56 -12.71
N LEU A 5 55.43 -16.76 -11.81
CA LEU A 5 55.95 -15.54 -11.14
C LEU A 5 56.81 -14.52 -11.92
N ARG A 6 56.33 -13.25 -11.94
CA ARG A 6 56.98 -11.97 -11.49
C ARG A 6 56.53 -10.79 -12.37
N TYR A 7 56.09 -9.69 -11.75
CA TYR A 7 56.83 -8.40 -11.72
C TYR A 7 56.08 -7.38 -10.83
N VAL A 8 56.86 -6.72 -9.98
CA VAL A 8 56.51 -5.56 -9.15
C VAL A 8 57.00 -4.31 -9.88
N SER A 9 56.20 -3.24 -9.92
CA SER A 9 56.66 -1.84 -10.06
C SER A 9 55.47 -0.93 -9.70
N CYS A 10 55.39 -0.31 -8.53
CA CYS A 10 56.10 0.88 -8.04
C CYS A 10 55.86 2.12 -8.91
N CYS A 11 54.85 2.91 -8.53
CA CYS A 11 54.85 4.37 -8.71
C CYS A 11 54.19 5.01 -7.49
N LEU A 12 55.04 5.58 -6.65
CA LEU A 12 54.72 6.53 -5.60
C LEU A 12 54.26 7.85 -6.25
N LEU A 13 53.15 8.41 -5.78
CA LEU A 13 53.02 9.86 -5.66
C LEU A 13 52.34 10.17 -4.32
N ALA A 14 53.02 11.02 -3.57
CA ALA A 14 52.68 11.46 -2.22
C ALA A 14 51.98 12.83 -2.24
N SER A 15 51.42 13.17 -1.08
CA SER A 15 50.95 14.49 -0.61
C SER A 15 49.46 14.77 -0.88
N ALA A 16 48.65 15.30 0.05
CA ALA A 16 48.95 16.04 1.27
C ALA A 16 47.86 15.83 2.34
N ALA A 17 48.25 16.01 3.59
CA ALA A 17 47.40 15.98 4.77
C ALA A 17 46.57 17.27 4.89
N VAL A 18 45.33 17.15 5.38
CA VAL A 18 44.60 18.22 6.05
C VAL A 18 44.12 17.68 7.39
N ALA A 19 44.56 18.31 8.47
CA ALA A 19 44.11 18.05 9.83
C ALA A 19 42.83 18.85 10.12
N GLY A 20 41.89 18.29 10.89
CA GLY A 20 40.75 19.05 11.38
C GLY A 20 39.68 18.23 12.12
N CYS A 21 39.87 18.10 13.43
CA CYS A 21 38.87 17.93 14.51
C CYS A 21 37.95 16.69 14.56
N ALA A 22 38.20 15.88 15.59
CA ALA A 22 37.28 14.90 16.14
C ALA A 22 36.10 15.58 16.88
N SER A 23 34.91 14.99 16.79
CA SER A 23 33.95 14.78 17.89
C SER A 23 32.87 13.80 17.41
N ASP A 24 32.64 12.74 18.19
CA ASP A 24 31.45 11.88 18.16
C ASP A 24 30.17 12.72 18.22
N ASP A 25 29.13 12.35 17.48
CA ASP A 25 27.82 12.10 18.09
C ASP A 25 26.90 11.34 17.12
N SER A 26 26.39 10.23 17.61
CA SER A 26 25.25 9.51 17.08
C SER A 26 23.99 10.36 17.22
N THR A 27 23.25 10.61 16.13
CA THR A 27 21.80 10.85 16.21
C THR A 27 21.14 10.57 14.87
N GLU A 28 20.32 9.51 14.91
CA GLU A 28 19.03 9.38 14.21
C GLU A 28 18.86 10.07 12.85
N ASP A 29 18.94 9.30 11.78
CA ASP A 29 18.05 9.51 10.63
C ASP A 29 17.09 8.33 10.53
N THR A 30 16.14 8.30 11.46
CA THR A 30 14.91 7.51 11.37
C THR A 30 13.82 8.38 10.75
N SER A 31 14.08 9.00 9.59
CA SER A 31 13.05 9.78 8.86
C SER A 31 12.71 9.19 7.48
N THR A 32 13.34 8.11 7.06
CA THR A 32 13.10 7.47 5.75
C THR A 32 11.96 6.44 5.74
N SER A 33 11.27 6.18 6.86
CA SER A 33 10.18 5.19 6.92
C SER A 33 8.79 5.79 6.67
N GLU A 34 8.61 7.09 6.86
CA GLU A 34 7.30 7.76 6.70
C GLU A 34 7.08 8.31 5.29
N ALA A 35 8.16 8.54 4.54
CA ALA A 35 8.16 9.04 3.16
C ALA A 35 8.26 7.93 2.10
N ALA A 36 8.45 6.67 2.51
CA ALA A 36 8.61 5.53 1.61
C ALA A 36 7.31 4.77 1.29
N LEU A 37 6.19 5.13 1.94
CA LEU A 37 4.87 4.61 1.60
C LEU A 37 4.29 5.45 0.45
N SER A 38 3.94 4.78 -0.64
CA SER A 38 3.37 5.34 -1.86
C SER A 38 1.92 5.82 -1.67
N SER A 39 1.40 6.54 -2.67
CA SER A 39 -0.02 6.89 -2.76
C SER A 39 -0.94 5.66 -2.66
N SER A 40 -0.47 4.46 -3.04
CA SER A 40 -1.26 3.23 -3.01
C SER A 40 -1.54 2.76 -1.57
N GLU A 41 -0.57 2.83 -0.66
CA GLU A 41 -0.79 2.45 0.74
C GLU A 41 -1.75 3.41 1.44
N GLN A 42 -1.61 4.72 1.20
CA GLN A 42 -2.53 5.72 1.72
C GLN A 42 -3.95 5.54 1.17
N THR A 43 -4.07 5.30 -0.15
CA THR A 43 -5.35 5.02 -0.82
C THR A 43 -6.03 3.80 -0.20
N ALA A 44 -5.28 2.70 -0.03
CA ALA A 44 -5.79 1.48 0.57
C ALA A 44 -6.19 1.67 2.05
N PHE A 45 -5.34 2.35 2.83
CA PHE A 45 -5.61 2.62 4.24
C PHE A 45 -6.91 3.41 4.39
N ASN A 46 -7.03 4.51 3.65
CA ASN A 46 -8.20 5.36 3.68
C ASN A 46 -9.43 4.58 3.22
N PHE A 47 -9.36 3.85 2.11
CA PHE A 47 -10.47 3.00 1.63
C PHE A 47 -11.08 2.15 2.76
N PHE A 48 -10.26 1.44 3.54
CA PHE A 48 -10.76 0.60 4.64
C PHE A 48 -11.32 1.41 5.82
N VAL A 49 -10.78 2.60 6.08
CA VAL A 49 -11.37 3.55 7.03
C VAL A 49 -12.75 4.03 6.55
N ALA A 50 -12.95 4.32 5.26
CA ALA A 50 -14.26 4.67 4.68
C ALA A 50 -15.29 3.58 4.93
N LYS A 51 -14.87 2.33 4.82
CA LYS A 51 -15.72 1.16 5.06
C LYS A 51 -16.06 0.95 6.55
N GLY A 52 -15.63 1.88 7.41
CA GLY A 52 -15.94 1.91 8.84
C GLY A 52 -15.05 0.99 9.67
N LEU A 53 -13.84 0.66 9.20
CA LEU A 53 -12.81 0.09 10.05
C LEU A 53 -12.13 1.20 10.85
N THR A 54 -11.70 0.88 12.07
CA THR A 54 -10.84 1.80 12.82
C THR A 54 -9.48 1.91 12.14
N LYS A 55 -8.74 2.98 12.43
CA LYS A 55 -7.38 3.17 11.92
C LYS A 55 -6.43 2.02 12.28
N VAL A 56 -6.58 1.44 13.47
CA VAL A 56 -5.82 0.25 13.91
C VAL A 56 -6.18 -0.98 13.06
N GLN A 57 -7.45 -1.15 12.74
CA GLN A 57 -7.94 -2.26 11.92
C GLN A 57 -7.49 -2.12 10.47
N ALA A 58 -7.65 -0.92 9.89
CA ALA A 58 -7.15 -0.60 8.56
C ALA A 58 -5.64 -0.84 8.47
N ALA A 59 -4.85 -0.35 9.45
CA ALA A 59 -3.42 -0.62 9.53
C ALA A 59 -3.10 -2.13 9.50
N GLY A 60 -3.87 -2.95 10.22
CA GLY A 60 -3.70 -4.41 10.20
C GLY A 60 -3.91 -5.04 8.82
N VAL A 61 -4.87 -4.54 8.05
CA VAL A 61 -5.07 -4.95 6.64
C VAL A 61 -3.88 -4.51 5.79
N ILE A 62 -3.47 -3.24 5.90
CA ILE A 62 -2.35 -2.69 5.12
C ILE A 62 -1.05 -3.43 5.39
N GLY A 63 -0.74 -3.78 6.65
CA GLY A 63 0.46 -4.54 6.97
C GLY A 63 0.52 -5.92 6.31
N ASN A 64 -0.63 -6.57 6.13
CA ASN A 64 -0.72 -7.82 5.37
C ASN A 64 -0.50 -7.59 3.88
N LEU A 65 -1.23 -6.65 3.27
CA LEU A 65 -1.12 -6.37 1.82
C LEU A 65 0.28 -5.87 1.43
N MET A 66 0.96 -5.14 2.32
CA MET A 66 2.35 -4.75 2.14
C MET A 66 3.28 -5.97 2.08
N GLN A 67 3.07 -6.97 2.94
CA GLN A 67 3.82 -8.21 2.92
C GLN A 67 3.55 -9.03 1.65
N GLU A 68 2.31 -9.05 1.17
CA GLU A 68 1.94 -9.82 -0.03
C GLU A 68 2.56 -9.24 -1.30
N SER A 69 2.54 -7.93 -1.45
CA SER A 69 2.81 -7.32 -2.76
C SER A 69 3.36 -5.89 -2.71
N SER A 70 3.60 -5.35 -1.51
CA SER A 70 3.79 -3.90 -1.34
C SER A 70 2.62 -3.08 -1.93
N ILE A 71 1.40 -3.64 -1.85
CA ILE A 71 0.16 -3.07 -2.37
C ILE A 71 0.25 -2.73 -3.87
N ASN A 72 1.00 -3.56 -4.62
CA ASN A 72 1.09 -3.42 -6.06
C ASN A 72 -0.04 -4.23 -6.74
N PRO A 73 -1.05 -3.56 -7.36
CA PRO A 73 -2.17 -4.27 -7.99
C PRO A 73 -1.77 -5.06 -9.24
N LYS A 74 -0.57 -4.83 -9.76
CA LYS A 74 0.01 -5.56 -10.90
C LYS A 74 1.05 -6.59 -10.47
N ALA A 75 1.17 -6.87 -9.17
CA ALA A 75 2.12 -7.84 -8.66
C ALA A 75 1.87 -9.22 -9.28
N VAL A 76 2.97 -9.88 -9.64
CA VAL A 76 3.03 -11.27 -10.07
C VAL A 76 4.04 -11.94 -9.15
N GLN A 77 3.65 -13.07 -8.58
CA GLN A 77 4.51 -13.82 -7.68
C GLN A 77 5.89 -14.07 -8.30
N PHE A 78 6.95 -13.88 -7.49
CA PHE A 78 8.32 -14.15 -7.91
C PHE A 78 8.48 -15.60 -8.40
N GLY A 79 9.28 -15.78 -9.46
CA GLY A 79 9.46 -17.10 -10.08
C GLY A 79 8.29 -17.57 -10.94
N GLY A 80 7.29 -16.71 -11.19
CA GLY A 80 6.17 -17.02 -12.08
C GLY A 80 5.06 -17.87 -11.44
N GLY A 81 5.05 -17.95 -10.10
CA GLY A 81 4.00 -18.65 -9.35
C GLY A 81 2.60 -18.03 -9.55
N PRO A 82 1.54 -18.66 -9.00
CA PRO A 82 0.16 -18.29 -9.31
C PRO A 82 -0.30 -16.96 -8.69
N GLY A 83 0.38 -16.40 -7.68
CA GLY A 83 -0.07 -15.20 -6.96
C GLY A 83 -0.16 -13.93 -7.83
N ARG A 84 -1.25 -13.17 -7.68
CA ARG A 84 -1.55 -11.94 -8.43
C ARG A 84 -2.12 -10.84 -7.54
N GLY A 85 -1.78 -9.60 -7.85
CA GLY A 85 -2.39 -8.41 -7.25
C GLY A 85 -2.04 -8.21 -5.77
N ILE A 86 -2.81 -7.32 -5.12
CA ILE A 86 -2.45 -6.79 -3.80
C ILE A 86 -2.45 -7.82 -2.68
N ALA A 87 -3.32 -8.84 -2.77
CA ALA A 87 -3.43 -9.94 -1.81
C ALA A 87 -2.91 -11.28 -2.38
N GLN A 88 -2.11 -11.23 -3.45
CA GLN A 88 -1.50 -12.41 -4.08
C GLN A 88 -2.49 -13.57 -4.39
N TRP A 89 -3.71 -13.25 -4.83
CA TRP A 89 -4.69 -14.27 -5.22
C TRP A 89 -4.14 -15.20 -6.31
N SER A 90 -4.37 -16.51 -6.16
CA SER A 90 -3.87 -17.51 -7.11
C SER A 90 -4.65 -17.53 -8.43
N VAL A 91 -3.92 -17.53 -9.56
CA VAL A 91 -4.40 -18.02 -10.87
C VAL A 91 -4.88 -19.47 -10.71
N GLY A 92 -6.01 -19.80 -11.33
CA GLY A 92 -6.69 -21.09 -11.11
C GLY A 92 -7.55 -21.12 -9.83
N GLY A 93 -7.66 -19.98 -9.12
CA GLY A 93 -8.44 -19.84 -7.90
C GLY A 93 -9.10 -18.47 -7.80
N ARG A 94 -8.87 -17.76 -6.69
CA ARG A 94 -9.50 -16.46 -6.38
C ARG A 94 -9.12 -15.33 -7.34
N TRP A 95 -8.12 -15.51 -8.21
CA TRP A 95 -7.83 -14.53 -9.26
C TRP A 95 -8.82 -14.60 -10.44
N ASP A 96 -9.20 -15.81 -10.89
CA ASP A 96 -9.92 -15.97 -12.18
C ASP A 96 -10.85 -17.19 -12.31
N THR A 97 -10.81 -18.18 -11.41
CA THR A 97 -11.49 -19.47 -11.64
C THR A 97 -12.57 -19.79 -10.62
N SER A 98 -12.42 -19.38 -9.35
CA SER A 98 -13.43 -19.63 -8.30
C SER A 98 -14.78 -19.05 -8.71
N ARG A 99 -15.81 -19.89 -8.85
CA ARG A 99 -17.10 -19.46 -9.44
C ARG A 99 -17.80 -18.44 -8.56
N SER A 100 -18.15 -17.30 -9.15
CA SER A 100 -18.89 -16.19 -8.53
C SER A 100 -18.23 -15.53 -7.31
N ASP A 101 -16.92 -15.75 -7.14
CA ASP A 101 -16.13 -15.21 -6.03
C ASP A 101 -14.64 -15.17 -6.40
N ASN A 102 -14.31 -14.37 -7.42
CA ASN A 102 -12.93 -14.14 -7.83
C ASN A 102 -12.76 -12.72 -8.39
N VAL A 103 -11.52 -12.20 -8.39
CA VAL A 103 -11.20 -10.83 -8.81
C VAL A 103 -11.70 -10.55 -10.23
N THR A 104 -11.51 -11.49 -11.16
CA THR A 104 -11.92 -11.32 -12.57
C THR A 104 -13.44 -11.26 -12.70
N TRP A 105 -14.18 -12.10 -11.97
CA TRP A 105 -15.64 -12.07 -11.92
C TRP A 105 -16.13 -10.74 -11.35
N TYR A 106 -15.58 -10.30 -10.20
CA TYR A 106 -15.97 -9.04 -9.56
C TYR A 106 -15.74 -7.86 -10.51
N ALA A 107 -14.56 -7.77 -11.12
CA ALA A 107 -14.24 -6.72 -12.08
C ALA A 107 -15.23 -6.69 -13.26
N ASN A 108 -15.60 -7.84 -13.82
CA ASN A 108 -16.58 -7.92 -14.91
C ASN A 108 -17.99 -7.46 -14.49
N GLN A 109 -18.42 -7.80 -13.28
CA GLN A 109 -19.73 -7.38 -12.76
C GLN A 109 -19.84 -5.86 -12.57
N HIS A 110 -18.71 -5.20 -12.33
CA HIS A 110 -18.63 -3.76 -12.10
C HIS A 110 -18.15 -2.97 -13.34
N ASN A 111 -17.88 -3.66 -14.46
CA ASN A 111 -17.28 -3.06 -15.67
C ASN A 111 -15.97 -2.31 -15.37
N GLU A 112 -15.15 -2.86 -14.46
CA GLU A 112 -13.89 -2.30 -14.00
C GLU A 112 -12.69 -3.15 -14.44
N SER A 113 -11.48 -2.60 -14.30
CA SER A 113 -10.25 -3.34 -14.54
C SER A 113 -9.83 -4.13 -13.31
N ARG A 114 -9.70 -5.46 -13.43
CA ARG A 114 -9.13 -6.31 -12.36
C ARG A 114 -7.71 -5.91 -11.91
N GLY A 115 -6.99 -5.13 -12.73
CA GLY A 115 -5.64 -4.65 -12.43
C GLY A 115 -5.62 -3.25 -11.77
N ALA A 116 -6.78 -2.64 -11.52
CA ALA A 116 -6.88 -1.39 -10.80
C ALA A 116 -6.83 -1.63 -9.28
N LEU A 117 -6.16 -0.73 -8.56
CA LEU A 117 -6.06 -0.80 -7.10
C LEU A 117 -7.44 -0.76 -6.44
N HIS A 118 -8.30 0.17 -6.86
CA HIS A 118 -9.64 0.33 -6.30
C HIS A 118 -10.47 -0.96 -6.43
N THR A 119 -10.52 -1.56 -7.63
CA THR A 119 -11.25 -2.82 -7.88
C THR A 119 -10.77 -3.94 -6.97
N GLN A 120 -9.46 -4.07 -6.76
CA GLN A 120 -8.91 -5.09 -5.87
C GLN A 120 -9.24 -4.85 -4.40
N LEU A 121 -9.22 -3.59 -3.94
CA LEU A 121 -9.66 -3.21 -2.59
C LEU A 121 -11.17 -3.45 -2.39
N ALA A 122 -11.97 -3.11 -3.39
CA ALA A 122 -13.40 -3.35 -3.41
C ALA A 122 -13.74 -4.84 -3.37
N PHE A 123 -12.96 -5.67 -4.06
CA PHE A 123 -13.08 -7.12 -3.99
C PHE A 123 -12.74 -7.66 -2.59
N ILE A 124 -11.64 -7.20 -1.94
CA ILE A 124 -11.34 -7.56 -0.54
C ILE A 124 -12.54 -7.24 0.36
N TRP A 125 -13.12 -6.05 0.20
CA TRP A 125 -14.26 -5.63 1.00
C TRP A 125 -15.51 -6.48 0.73
N TYR A 126 -15.79 -6.79 -0.53
CA TYR A 126 -16.86 -7.70 -0.92
C TYR A 126 -16.69 -9.07 -0.24
N GLU A 127 -15.50 -9.65 -0.29
CA GLU A 127 -15.23 -10.96 0.33
C GLU A 127 -15.42 -10.90 1.85
N LEU A 128 -14.85 -9.88 2.51
CA LEU A 128 -14.98 -9.68 3.96
C LEU A 128 -16.44 -9.54 4.43
N THR A 129 -17.28 -8.89 3.64
CA THR A 129 -18.68 -8.63 4.00
C THR A 129 -19.64 -9.74 3.58
N THR A 130 -19.30 -10.48 2.53
CA THR A 130 -20.16 -11.54 1.97
C THR A 130 -19.91 -12.88 2.66
N PHE A 131 -18.65 -13.20 2.98
CA PHE A 131 -18.29 -14.50 3.54
C PHE A 131 -17.75 -14.33 4.95
N SER A 132 -18.54 -14.74 5.93
CA SER A 132 -18.18 -14.67 7.35
C SER A 132 -16.86 -15.39 7.70
N GLY A 133 -16.47 -16.38 6.88
CA GLY A 133 -15.21 -17.11 7.00
C GLY A 133 -13.95 -16.25 6.79
N TYR A 134 -14.06 -15.13 6.07
CA TYR A 134 -12.92 -14.25 5.78
C TYR A 134 -12.60 -13.24 6.90
N GLY A 135 -13.28 -13.32 8.05
CA GLY A 135 -12.76 -12.77 9.29
C GLY A 135 -13.08 -11.31 9.57
N LEU A 136 -14.02 -10.67 8.85
CA LEU A 136 -14.43 -9.29 9.14
C LEU A 136 -14.88 -9.09 10.60
N GLY A 137 -15.58 -10.07 11.18
CA GLY A 137 -15.98 -10.04 12.59
C GLY A 137 -14.78 -9.99 13.54
N SER A 138 -13.77 -10.83 13.31
CA SER A 138 -12.52 -10.83 14.08
C SER A 138 -11.73 -9.54 13.89
N LEU A 139 -11.67 -9.03 12.65
CA LEU A 139 -11.02 -7.76 12.34
C LEU A 139 -11.71 -6.60 13.07
N ARG A 140 -13.04 -6.52 13.04
CA ARG A 140 -13.81 -5.48 13.74
C ARG A 140 -13.70 -5.56 15.26
N ALA A 141 -13.46 -6.75 15.82
CA ALA A 141 -13.22 -6.93 17.26
C ALA A 141 -11.78 -6.56 17.68
N ALA A 142 -10.84 -6.45 16.74
CA ALA A 142 -9.46 -6.14 17.05
C ALA A 142 -9.28 -4.69 17.52
N THR A 143 -8.61 -4.54 18.67
CA THR A 143 -8.29 -3.24 19.29
C THR A 143 -6.79 -2.92 19.28
N THR A 144 -5.94 -3.87 18.87
CA THR A 144 -4.49 -3.71 18.76
C THR A 144 -4.03 -4.01 17.34
N VAL A 145 -2.90 -3.42 16.93
CA VAL A 145 -2.29 -3.67 15.61
C VAL A 145 -2.04 -5.15 15.41
N THR A 146 -1.45 -5.83 16.41
CA THR A 146 -1.22 -7.28 16.36
C THR A 146 -2.50 -8.06 16.14
N ALA A 147 -3.57 -7.78 16.89
CA ALA A 147 -4.84 -8.48 16.73
C ALA A 147 -5.46 -8.25 15.35
N ALA A 148 -5.37 -7.03 14.81
CA ALA A 148 -5.89 -6.72 13.48
C ALA A 148 -5.08 -7.42 12.37
N VAL A 149 -3.75 -7.44 12.49
CA VAL A 149 -2.87 -8.17 11.58
C VAL A 149 -3.19 -9.66 11.60
N THR A 150 -3.25 -10.28 12.78
CA THR A 150 -3.54 -11.71 12.93
C THR A 150 -4.94 -12.06 12.42
N ALA A 151 -5.94 -11.22 12.69
CA ALA A 151 -7.30 -11.46 12.20
C ALA A 151 -7.36 -11.54 10.66
N PHE A 152 -6.71 -10.60 9.96
CA PHE A 152 -6.68 -10.61 8.50
C PHE A 152 -5.75 -11.71 7.95
N GLN A 153 -4.57 -11.88 8.56
CA GLN A 153 -3.59 -12.89 8.19
C GLN A 153 -4.17 -14.31 8.22
N ASP A 154 -4.82 -14.67 9.33
CA ASP A 154 -5.24 -16.07 9.56
C ASP A 154 -6.55 -16.40 8.84
N LYS A 155 -7.40 -15.40 8.61
CA LYS A 155 -8.75 -15.61 8.05
C LYS A 155 -8.89 -15.20 6.59
N TYR A 156 -8.24 -14.12 6.17
CA TYR A 156 -8.35 -13.60 4.81
C TYR A 156 -7.22 -14.10 3.91
N GLU A 157 -5.97 -13.96 4.37
CA GLU A 157 -4.79 -14.48 3.64
C GLU A 157 -4.68 -16.01 3.77
N ILE A 158 -5.14 -16.56 4.90
CA ILE A 158 -5.06 -18.00 5.22
C ILE A 158 -3.63 -18.50 5.03
N CYS A 159 -2.67 -17.76 5.56
CA CYS A 159 -1.29 -18.12 5.37
C CYS A 159 -0.92 -19.36 6.19
N GLY A 160 -0.17 -20.28 5.58
CA GLY A 160 0.30 -21.48 6.28
C GLY A 160 1.47 -21.19 7.23
N GLN A 161 2.48 -20.47 6.77
CA GLN A 161 3.67 -20.08 7.53
C GLN A 161 3.92 -18.59 7.30
N CYS A 162 3.40 -17.75 8.21
CA CYS A 162 3.50 -16.31 8.08
C CYS A 162 4.71 -15.71 8.79
N ASP A 163 5.31 -14.71 8.15
CA ASP A 163 6.13 -13.72 8.83
C ASP A 163 5.23 -12.65 9.50
N SER A 164 4.63 -13.04 10.63
CA SER A 164 3.73 -12.15 11.38
C SER A 164 4.45 -10.91 11.91
N SER A 165 5.70 -11.04 12.32
CA SER A 165 6.52 -9.91 12.82
C SER A 165 6.68 -8.83 11.75
N ARG A 166 6.95 -9.22 10.49
CA ARG A 166 7.08 -8.27 9.39
C ARG A 166 5.76 -7.60 9.02
N ARG A 167 4.65 -8.34 9.02
CA ARG A 167 3.30 -7.77 8.81
C ARG A 167 2.93 -6.76 9.89
N ILE A 168 3.24 -7.07 11.16
CA ILE A 168 3.02 -6.14 12.29
C ILE A 168 3.87 -4.89 12.13
N SER A 169 5.14 -5.02 11.74
CA SER A 169 6.01 -3.87 11.46
C SER A 169 5.45 -2.97 10.35
N PHE A 170 4.98 -3.55 9.25
CA PHE A 170 4.32 -2.79 8.18
C PHE A 170 3.02 -2.11 8.65
N ALA A 171 2.21 -2.81 9.45
CA ALA A 171 0.99 -2.21 10.00
C ALA A 171 1.30 -1.03 10.93
N GLN A 172 2.36 -1.12 11.75
CA GLN A 172 2.81 -0.02 12.59
C GLN A 172 3.29 1.17 11.75
N GLN A 173 4.05 0.92 10.67
CA GLN A 173 4.48 1.97 9.73
C GLN A 173 3.27 2.68 9.10
N ALA A 174 2.28 1.91 8.60
CA ALA A 174 1.06 2.46 8.04
C ALA A 174 0.24 3.27 9.08
N LEU A 175 0.13 2.76 10.31
CA LEU A 175 -0.58 3.47 11.38
C LEU A 175 0.12 4.76 11.77
N SER A 176 1.45 4.78 11.85
CA SER A 176 2.22 6.00 12.11
C SER A 176 2.04 7.01 10.98
N ALA A 177 2.15 6.57 9.72
CA ALA A 177 2.06 7.45 8.56
C ALA A 177 0.66 8.01 8.33
N PHE A 178 -0.40 7.21 8.51
CA PHE A 178 -1.76 7.56 8.10
C PHE A 178 -2.76 7.66 9.26
N GLY A 179 -2.45 7.08 10.42
CA GLY A 179 -3.34 7.06 11.59
C GLY A 179 -3.61 8.44 12.19
N ASN A 180 -2.79 9.44 11.91
CA ASN A 180 -3.06 10.83 12.33
C ASN A 180 -3.49 11.74 11.18
N ARG A 181 -3.44 11.25 9.93
CA ARG A 181 -3.89 12.00 8.76
C ARG A 181 -5.41 11.85 8.62
N GLY A 182 -6.09 12.91 8.19
CA GLY A 182 -7.50 12.84 7.79
C GLY A 182 -7.65 12.05 6.50
N ALA A 183 -8.88 11.80 6.05
CA ALA A 183 -9.17 11.06 4.81
C ALA A 183 -8.85 11.86 3.52
N GLY A 184 -7.81 12.69 3.55
CA GLY A 184 -7.38 13.53 2.44
C GLY A 184 -6.66 12.76 1.34
N CYS A 185 -6.54 13.40 0.18
CA CYS A 185 -5.95 12.87 -1.04
C CYS A 185 -4.79 13.74 -1.51
N PHE A 186 -3.66 13.12 -1.83
CA PHE A 186 -2.57 13.86 -2.45
C PHE A 186 -2.92 14.21 -3.90
N SER A 187 -2.95 15.51 -4.22
CA SER A 187 -3.15 15.99 -5.57
C SER A 187 -1.80 16.24 -6.25
N GLY A 188 -1.48 15.47 -7.29
CA GLY A 188 -0.32 15.73 -8.17
C GLY A 188 -0.47 16.97 -9.08
N THR A 189 -1.68 17.54 -9.20
CA THR A 189 -1.90 18.83 -9.85
C THR A 189 -1.35 19.97 -8.98
N LEU A 190 -1.81 20.02 -7.73
CA LEU A 190 -1.49 21.06 -6.75
C LEU A 190 -0.23 20.78 -5.91
N ASN A 191 0.35 19.59 -6.06
CA ASN A 191 1.49 19.08 -5.28
C ASN A 191 1.30 19.21 -3.76
N LYS A 192 0.10 18.91 -3.27
CA LYS A 192 -0.25 18.98 -1.85
C LYS A 192 -1.37 18.01 -1.49
N GLU A 193 -1.47 17.71 -0.20
CA GLU A 193 -2.62 17.02 0.38
C GLU A 193 -3.86 17.89 0.31
N MET A 194 -4.96 17.28 -0.11
CA MET A 194 -6.27 17.90 -0.22
C MET A 194 -7.17 17.29 0.85
N PRO A 195 -7.99 18.08 1.55
CA PRO A 195 -8.94 17.51 2.50
C PRO A 195 -9.92 16.59 1.78
N ASP A 196 -10.50 15.68 2.54
CA ASP A 196 -11.65 14.90 2.08
C ASP A 196 -12.75 15.83 1.53
N ASN A 197 -13.49 15.39 0.53
CA ASN A 197 -14.46 16.13 -0.25
C ASN A 197 -13.93 17.31 -1.10
N ALA A 198 -12.61 17.55 -1.15
CA ALA A 198 -12.04 18.60 -2.00
C ALA A 198 -12.14 18.23 -3.49
N CYS A 199 -12.49 19.19 -4.34
CA CYS A 199 -12.51 18.99 -5.79
C CYS A 199 -11.28 19.64 -6.45
N VAL A 200 -10.53 18.85 -7.21
CA VAL A 200 -9.32 19.28 -7.93
C VAL A 200 -9.50 19.01 -9.42
N GLN A 201 -9.19 20.01 -10.23
CA GLN A 201 -9.13 19.82 -11.67
C GLN A 201 -7.82 19.13 -12.06
N SER A 202 -7.90 18.07 -12.85
CA SER A 202 -6.72 17.37 -13.36
C SER A 202 -6.00 18.24 -14.39
N LYS A 203 -4.67 18.34 -14.25
CA LYS A 203 -3.81 19.05 -15.23
C LYS A 203 -3.67 18.33 -16.58
N PHE A 204 -4.10 17.08 -16.68
CA PHE A 204 -3.86 16.23 -17.84
C PHE A 204 -5.04 16.20 -18.82
N ASP A 205 -6.27 16.22 -18.31
CA ASP A 205 -7.50 16.07 -19.09
C ASP A 205 -8.55 17.15 -18.75
N HIS A 206 -8.23 18.08 -17.85
CA HIS A 206 -9.11 19.14 -17.37
C HIS A 206 -10.40 18.65 -16.70
N LEU A 207 -10.50 17.35 -16.36
CA LEU A 207 -11.63 16.78 -15.65
C LEU A 207 -11.57 17.09 -14.16
N TRP A 208 -12.74 17.15 -13.53
CA TRP A 208 -12.88 17.39 -12.10
C TRP A 208 -12.92 16.06 -11.33
N TRP A 209 -12.06 15.99 -10.32
CA TRP A 209 -11.96 14.87 -9.41
C TRP A 209 -12.27 15.34 -7.99
N GLN A 210 -13.05 14.58 -7.24
CA GLN A 210 -13.24 14.81 -5.81
C GLN A 210 -12.36 13.86 -5.03
N CYS A 211 -11.72 14.36 -3.97
CA CYS A 211 -11.17 13.50 -2.95
C CYS A 211 -12.33 12.89 -2.17
N ASP A 212 -12.60 11.62 -2.38
CA ASP A 212 -13.56 10.86 -1.57
C ASP A 212 -12.78 9.82 -0.79
N ASN A 213 -12.66 10.09 0.51
CA ASN A 213 -12.03 9.28 1.51
C ASN A 213 -10.68 8.69 1.01
N GLY A 214 -9.76 9.58 0.71
CA GLY A 214 -8.40 9.24 0.29
C GLY A 214 -8.23 8.75 -1.14
N SER A 215 -9.30 8.70 -1.94
CA SER A 215 -9.24 8.37 -3.36
C SER A 215 -9.76 9.52 -4.22
N TRP A 216 -9.16 9.75 -5.39
CA TRP A 216 -9.75 10.63 -6.39
C TRP A 216 -10.86 9.89 -7.14
N VAL A 217 -12.10 10.34 -6.99
CA VAL A 217 -13.27 9.85 -7.72
C VAL A 217 -13.70 10.85 -8.78
N ASP A 218 -14.17 10.35 -9.92
CA ASP A 218 -14.62 11.21 -11.01
C ASP A 218 -15.94 11.89 -10.61
N ARG A 219 -16.11 13.15 -11.01
CA ARG A 219 -17.31 13.93 -10.71
C ARG A 219 -18.21 14.11 -11.92
N TRP A 220 -18.14 13.22 -12.90
CA TRP A 220 -18.84 13.43 -14.16
C TRP A 220 -20.37 13.31 -14.03
N THR A 221 -20.87 12.65 -12.98
CA THR A 221 -22.30 12.31 -12.86
C THR A 221 -22.95 12.55 -11.48
N ASP A 222 -22.21 12.96 -10.44
CA ASP A 222 -22.79 13.13 -9.09
C ASP A 222 -22.44 14.49 -8.44
N PRO A 223 -23.41 15.31 -7.99
CA PRO A 223 -23.19 16.65 -7.47
C PRO A 223 -23.19 16.75 -5.92
N GLU A 224 -22.60 15.81 -5.16
CA GLU A 224 -22.39 16.12 -3.73
C GLU A 224 -21.52 17.39 -3.58
N PRO A 225 -21.91 18.40 -2.79
CA PRO A 225 -21.22 19.68 -2.81
C PRO A 225 -19.79 19.53 -2.28
N CYS A 226 -18.81 19.84 -3.14
CA CYS A 226 -17.41 19.95 -2.73
C CYS A 226 -17.33 20.96 -1.57
N ASN A 227 -16.55 20.65 -0.53
CA ASN A 227 -16.25 21.63 0.53
C ASN A 227 -15.24 22.69 0.07
N GLY A 228 -14.66 22.52 -1.13
CA GLY A 228 -13.82 23.49 -1.83
C GLY A 228 -13.55 23.07 -3.28
N ILE A 229 -13.46 24.05 -4.19
CA ILE A 229 -13.13 23.86 -5.61
C ILE A 229 -11.75 24.45 -5.87
N HIS A 230 -10.84 23.67 -6.46
CA HIS A 230 -9.48 24.06 -6.75
C HIS A 230 -9.20 23.95 -8.26
N PRO A 231 -9.45 25.02 -9.03
CA PRO A 231 -9.15 25.06 -10.47
C PRO A 231 -7.64 25.14 -10.71
N LEU A 232 -7.24 24.85 -11.95
CA LEU A 232 -5.89 25.12 -12.46
C LEU A 232 -5.57 26.62 -12.49
#